data_AF-A0A432IB88-F1
#
_entry.id   AF-A0A432IB88-F1
#
_cell.length_a   1.000
_cell.length_b   1.000
_cell.length_c   1.000
_cell.angle_alpha   90.00
_cell.angle_beta   90.00
_cell.angle_gamma   90.00
#
_symmetry.space_group_name_H-M   'P 1'
#
loop_
_entity.id
_entity.type
_entity.pdbx_description
1 polymer ?
#
loop_
_entity_poly.entity_id
_entity_poly.type
_entity_poly.pdbx_seq_one_letter_code
_entity_poly.pdbx_strand_id
1 'polypeptide(L)'
;EVDMVISRGKFLSGDYNYVYDEIAAVKETCGKTHLKVILETGELETLDNVRKASEIAIQAGADFIKTSTGKIQPAATMPVTYVMLDTIKDHYFKTGKMIGMKPAGGISTSKLALNYLVMLNEVLGEKWMNHNYFRFGASSLANDVLMQLVKSETGFYQSANYFSKD
;
A
#
# COMPACT_ATOMS: atom_id res chain seq x y z
N GLU A 1 8.38 5.08 11.91
CA GLU A 1 7.52 4.05 11.26
C GLU A 1 8.39 2.84 10.93
N VAL A 2 7.83 1.65 10.87
CA VAL A 2 8.52 0.41 10.47
C VAL A 2 7.73 -0.25 9.35
N ASP A 3 8.40 -0.71 8.29
CA ASP A 3 7.79 -1.52 7.24
C ASP A 3 8.37 -2.96 7.39
N MET A 4 7.54 -3.94 7.76
CA MET A 4 7.93 -5.36 7.81
C MET A 4 7.41 -6.12 6.60
N VAL A 5 8.04 -7.23 6.22
CA VAL A 5 7.54 -8.14 5.18
C VAL A 5 7.05 -9.42 5.85
N ILE A 6 5.88 -9.93 5.46
CA ILE A 6 5.37 -11.19 6.01
C ILE A 6 6.24 -12.38 5.57
N SER A 7 6.25 -13.43 6.39
CA SER A 7 6.77 -14.74 5.98
C SER A 7 5.91 -15.39 4.88
N ARG A 8 6.11 -14.98 3.62
CA ARG A 8 5.35 -15.46 2.44
C ARG A 8 5.34 -16.98 2.30
N GLY A 9 6.47 -17.65 2.53
CA GLY A 9 6.55 -19.11 2.47
C GLY A 9 5.65 -19.80 3.49
N LYS A 10 5.53 -19.21 4.69
CA LYS A 10 4.61 -19.69 5.74
C LYS A 10 3.15 -19.45 5.37
N PHE A 11 2.86 -18.29 4.80
CA PHE A 11 1.54 -18.00 4.27
C PHE A 11 1.12 -19.01 3.20
N LEU A 12 1.97 -19.25 2.18
CA LEU A 12 1.69 -20.17 1.07
C LEU A 12 1.62 -21.63 1.51
N SER A 13 2.30 -22.02 2.60
CA SER A 13 2.15 -23.36 3.19
C SER A 13 0.91 -23.51 4.09
N GLY A 14 0.06 -22.48 4.20
CA GLY A 14 -1.14 -22.48 5.05
C GLY A 14 -0.88 -22.26 6.54
N ASP A 15 0.34 -21.91 6.94
CA ASP A 15 0.74 -21.65 8.33
C ASP A 15 0.36 -20.20 8.72
N TYR A 16 -0.93 -19.91 8.66
CA TYR A 16 -1.47 -18.56 8.87
C TYR A 16 -1.30 -18.04 10.29
N ASN A 17 -1.29 -18.94 11.28
CA ASN A 17 -1.07 -18.58 12.68
C ASN A 17 0.35 -18.06 12.88
N TYR A 18 1.35 -18.70 12.26
CA TYR A 18 2.71 -18.18 12.29
C TYR A 18 2.80 -16.75 11.75
N VAL A 19 2.13 -16.48 10.62
CA VAL A 19 2.12 -15.13 10.01
C VAL A 19 1.44 -14.11 10.93
N TYR A 20 0.34 -14.49 11.58
CA TYR A 20 -0.34 -13.65 12.56
C TYR A 20 0.58 -13.33 13.75
N ASP A 21 1.13 -14.37 14.38
CA ASP A 21 1.94 -14.27 15.59
C ASP A 21 3.22 -13.44 15.34
N GLU A 22 3.84 -13.61 14.17
CA GLU A 22 4.99 -12.83 13.73
C GLU A 22 4.65 -11.33 13.65
N ILE A 23 3.54 -10.98 12.99
CA ILE A 23 3.11 -9.58 12.88
C ILE A 23 2.76 -9.00 14.25
N ALA A 24 2.04 -9.76 15.08
CA ALA A 24 1.64 -9.34 16.42
C ALA A 24 2.85 -9.07 17.33
N ALA A 25 3.86 -9.94 17.31
CA ALA A 25 5.09 -9.76 18.07
C ALA A 25 5.88 -8.50 17.61
N VAL A 26 5.93 -8.25 16.29
CA VAL A 26 6.54 -7.02 15.76
C VAL A 26 5.72 -5.79 16.17
N LYS A 27 4.39 -5.86 16.12
CA LYS A 27 3.51 -4.76 16.53
C LYS A 27 3.69 -4.41 18.00
N GLU A 28 3.77 -5.41 18.87
CA GLU A 28 4.07 -5.22 20.29
C GLU A 28 5.40 -4.50 20.48
N THR A 29 6.44 -4.94 19.77
CA THR A 29 7.78 -4.33 19.82
C THR A 29 7.78 -2.88 19.31
N CYS A 30 6.97 -2.56 18.29
CA CYS A 30 6.84 -1.21 17.76
C CYS A 30 6.18 -0.23 18.74
N GLY A 31 5.36 -0.70 19.67
CA GLY A 31 4.61 0.13 20.60
C GLY A 31 3.76 1.18 19.87
N LYS A 32 4.08 2.47 20.09
CA LYS A 32 3.39 3.60 19.45
C LYS A 32 3.84 3.88 18.01
N THR A 33 4.93 3.26 17.56
CA THR A 33 5.44 3.46 16.21
C THR A 33 4.52 2.75 15.21
N HIS A 34 4.12 3.45 14.14
CA HIS A 34 3.32 2.84 13.08
C HIS A 34 4.06 1.68 12.40
N LEU A 35 3.41 0.52 12.37
CA LEU A 35 3.81 -0.68 11.64
C LEU A 35 3.04 -0.78 10.32
N LYS A 36 3.79 -0.87 9.22
CA LYS A 36 3.27 -1.19 7.90
C LYS A 36 3.66 -2.63 7.57
N VAL A 37 2.68 -3.44 7.20
CA VAL A 37 2.93 -4.83 6.82
C VAL A 37 2.90 -4.94 5.30
N ILE A 38 4.04 -5.31 4.72
CA ILE A 38 4.22 -5.61 3.31
C ILE A 38 3.80 -7.06 3.08
N LEU A 39 2.78 -7.26 2.25
CA LEU A 39 2.27 -8.59 1.93
C LEU A 39 3.04 -9.25 0.78
N GLU A 40 3.76 -8.45 -0.01
CA GLU A 40 4.41 -8.84 -1.25
C GLU A 40 3.45 -9.58 -2.20
N THR A 41 2.39 -8.87 -2.54
CA THR A 41 1.21 -9.40 -3.25
C THR A 41 1.52 -10.06 -4.59
N GLY A 42 2.65 -9.73 -5.23
CA GLY A 42 3.11 -10.37 -6.46
C GLY A 42 3.48 -11.85 -6.31
N GLU A 43 3.75 -12.29 -5.07
CA GLU A 43 4.10 -13.68 -4.75
C GLU A 43 2.96 -14.43 -4.05
N LEU A 44 1.80 -13.79 -3.86
CA LEU A 44 0.64 -14.42 -3.22
C LEU A 44 -0.26 -15.17 -4.20
N GLU A 45 0.07 -15.16 -5.49
CA GLU A 45 -0.56 -15.91 -6.58
C GLU A 45 -2.00 -15.52 -6.93
N THR A 46 -2.90 -15.43 -5.94
CA THR A 46 -4.34 -15.20 -6.13
C THR A 46 -4.84 -14.00 -5.34
N LEU A 47 -5.96 -13.41 -5.80
CA LEU A 47 -6.63 -12.33 -5.07
C LEU A 47 -7.22 -12.80 -3.73
N ASP A 48 -7.63 -14.06 -3.63
CA ASP A 48 -8.09 -14.65 -2.36
C ASP A 48 -6.98 -14.69 -1.32
N ASN A 49 -5.76 -15.03 -1.75
CA ASN A 49 -4.58 -14.99 -0.90
C ASN A 49 -4.22 -13.56 -0.49
N VAL A 50 -4.32 -12.59 -1.39
CA VAL A 50 -4.12 -11.16 -1.08
C VAL A 50 -5.13 -10.70 -0.02
N ARG A 51 -6.41 -11.07 -0.16
CA ARG A 51 -7.44 -10.76 0.83
C ARG A 51 -7.12 -11.39 2.18
N LYS A 52 -6.82 -12.69 2.20
CA LYS A 52 -6.52 -13.44 3.42
C LYS A 52 -5.29 -12.90 4.16
N ALA A 53 -4.22 -12.57 3.43
CA ALA A 53 -3.02 -11.97 4.01
C ALA A 53 -3.31 -10.57 4.59
N SER A 54 -4.15 -9.78 3.90
CA SER A 54 -4.60 -8.47 4.39
C SER A 54 -5.40 -8.59 5.69
N GLU A 55 -6.33 -9.53 5.75
CA GLU A 55 -7.13 -9.80 6.96
C GLU A 55 -6.24 -10.20 8.14
N ILE A 56 -5.28 -11.12 7.93
CA ILE A 56 -4.34 -11.55 8.96
C ILE A 56 -3.52 -10.36 9.47
N ALA A 57 -2.94 -9.57 8.57
CA ALA A 57 -2.13 -8.42 8.95
C ALA A 57 -2.92 -7.38 9.77
N ILE A 58 -4.14 -7.07 9.35
CA ILE A 58 -5.02 -6.14 10.07
C ILE A 58 -5.38 -6.70 11.45
N GLN A 59 -5.76 -7.98 11.53
CA GLN A 59 -6.13 -8.61 12.80
C GLN A 59 -4.95 -8.72 13.77
N ALA A 60 -3.72 -8.85 13.25
CA ALA A 60 -2.48 -8.87 14.03
C ALA A 60 -2.03 -7.47 14.48
N GLY A 61 -2.73 -6.41 14.07
CA GLY A 61 -2.52 -5.04 14.56
C GLY A 61 -1.69 -4.15 13.63
N ALA A 62 -1.57 -4.46 12.35
CA ALA A 62 -0.97 -3.55 11.38
C ALA A 62 -1.69 -2.19 11.37
N ASP A 63 -0.93 -1.09 11.34
CA ASP A 63 -1.51 0.25 11.15
C ASP A 63 -1.70 0.56 9.66
N PHE A 64 -0.88 -0.05 8.82
CA PHE A 64 -0.99 -0.02 7.36
C PHE A 64 -0.77 -1.40 6.78
N ILE A 65 -1.47 -1.69 5.69
CA ILE A 65 -1.11 -2.77 4.76
C ILE A 65 -0.48 -2.17 3.50
N LYS A 66 0.56 -2.84 3.00
CA LYS A 66 1.39 -2.40 1.86
C LYS A 66 1.52 -3.52 0.85
N THR A 67 1.41 -3.20 -0.44
CA THR A 67 1.39 -4.21 -1.51
C THR A 67 2.72 -4.95 -1.63
N SER A 68 3.82 -4.21 -1.88
CA SER A 68 5.10 -4.81 -2.27
C SER A 68 6.29 -4.07 -1.68
N THR A 69 7.48 -4.69 -1.71
CA THR A 69 8.75 -4.02 -1.44
C THR A 69 9.19 -3.10 -2.58
N GLY A 70 8.55 -3.20 -3.75
CA GLY A 70 8.95 -2.55 -4.99
C GLY A 70 10.13 -3.23 -5.70
N LYS A 71 10.58 -4.40 -5.22
CA LYS A 71 11.67 -5.18 -5.82
C LYS A 71 11.18 -6.33 -6.69
N ILE A 72 9.93 -6.76 -6.53
CA ILE A 72 9.31 -7.88 -7.24
C ILE A 72 8.14 -7.35 -8.07
N GLN A 73 7.90 -7.96 -9.24
CA GLN A 73 6.79 -7.64 -10.14
C GLN A 73 5.95 -8.90 -10.39
N PRO A 74 4.61 -8.78 -10.54
CA PRO A 74 3.84 -7.54 -10.47
C PRO A 74 3.68 -7.02 -9.03
N ALA A 75 3.85 -5.72 -8.84
CA ALA A 75 3.82 -5.06 -7.53
C ALA A 75 2.41 -4.57 -7.14
N ALA A 76 2.16 -3.26 -7.14
CA ALA A 76 0.83 -2.69 -6.96
C ALA A 76 0.06 -2.71 -8.29
N THR A 77 -0.80 -3.70 -8.50
CA THR A 77 -1.80 -3.64 -9.58
C THR A 77 -3.12 -3.09 -9.05
N MET A 78 -3.96 -2.57 -9.94
CA MET A 78 -5.28 -2.05 -9.59
C MET A 78 -6.19 -3.11 -8.94
N PRO A 79 -6.29 -4.36 -9.45
CA PRO A 79 -7.09 -5.40 -8.79
C PRO A 79 -6.60 -5.77 -7.39
N VAL A 80 -5.28 -5.91 -7.21
CA VAL A 80 -4.68 -6.20 -5.89
C VAL A 80 -5.00 -5.08 -4.91
N THR A 81 -4.82 -3.83 -5.33
CA THR A 81 -5.08 -2.67 -4.47
C THR A 81 -6.55 -2.57 -4.11
N TYR A 82 -7.46 -2.83 -5.05
CA TYR A 82 -8.89 -2.88 -4.78
C TYR A 82 -9.24 -3.91 -3.70
N VAL A 83 -8.73 -5.14 -3.79
CA VAL A 83 -8.98 -6.19 -2.80
C VAL A 83 -8.49 -5.80 -1.41
N MET A 84 -7.33 -5.16 -1.32
CA MET A 84 -6.79 -4.66 -0.06
C MET A 84 -7.65 -3.52 0.52
N LEU A 85 -8.11 -2.59 -0.32
CA LEU A 85 -9.02 -1.51 0.09
C LEU A 85 -10.36 -2.07 0.56
N ASP A 86 -10.93 -3.04 -0.15
CA ASP A 86 -12.18 -3.70 0.24
C ASP A 86 -12.05 -4.42 1.59
N THR A 87 -10.89 -5.05 1.84
CA THR A 87 -10.59 -5.66 3.15
C THR A 87 -10.54 -4.61 4.27
N ILE A 88 -9.95 -3.44 4.03
CA ILE A 88 -9.93 -2.32 4.98
C ILE A 88 -11.36 -1.81 5.25
N LYS A 89 -12.17 -1.68 4.20
CA LYS A 89 -13.57 -1.24 4.30
C LYS A 89 -14.38 -2.18 5.21
N ASP A 90 -14.27 -3.49 4.98
CA ASP A 90 -14.99 -4.49 5.78
C ASP A 90 -14.52 -4.50 7.25
N HIS A 91 -13.21 -4.34 7.48
CA HIS A 91 -12.69 -4.17 8.83
C HIS A 91 -13.26 -2.92 9.51
N TYR A 92 -13.32 -1.80 8.81
CA TYR A 92 -13.88 -0.56 9.33
C TYR A 92 -15.36 -0.69 9.66
N PHE A 93 -16.18 -1.27 8.77
CA PHE A 93 -17.60 -1.49 9.05
C PHE A 93 -17.83 -2.41 10.25
N LYS A 94 -16.96 -3.38 10.47
CA LYS A 94 -17.05 -4.29 11.62
C LYS A 94 -16.60 -3.66 12.94
N THR A 95 -15.61 -2.78 12.92
CA THR A 95 -14.88 -2.38 14.15
C THR A 95 -14.84 -0.88 14.42
N GLY A 96 -15.15 -0.05 13.43
CA GLY A 96 -14.95 1.40 13.47
C GLY A 96 -13.48 1.84 13.44
N LYS A 97 -12.52 0.92 13.32
CA LYS A 97 -11.08 1.23 13.32
C LYS A 97 -10.58 1.48 11.90
N MET A 98 -9.83 2.57 11.73
CA MET A 98 -9.23 2.92 10.45
C MET A 98 -7.86 2.26 10.26
N ILE A 99 -7.63 1.70 9.08
CA ILE A 99 -6.35 1.12 8.65
C ILE A 99 -5.87 1.89 7.43
N GLY A 100 -4.56 2.14 7.37
CA GLY A 100 -3.94 2.79 6.22
C GLY A 100 -3.62 1.83 5.06
N MET A 101 -3.62 2.36 3.84
CA MET A 101 -3.22 1.65 2.63
C MET A 101 -1.99 2.30 2.00
N LYS A 102 -1.01 1.48 1.60
CA LYS A 102 0.19 1.93 0.89
C LYS A 102 0.45 1.10 -0.35
N PRO A 103 -0.11 1.45 -1.53
CA PRO A 103 0.30 0.82 -2.77
C PRO A 103 1.75 1.23 -3.09
N ALA A 104 2.59 0.24 -3.40
CA ALA A 104 4.01 0.41 -3.65
C ALA A 104 4.47 -0.42 -4.86
N GLY A 105 5.43 0.14 -5.60
CA GLY A 105 6.07 -0.50 -6.76
C GLY A 105 5.31 -0.29 -8.08
N GLY A 106 6.00 0.24 -9.10
CA GLY A 106 5.44 0.44 -10.45
C GLY A 106 4.59 1.71 -10.64
N ILE A 107 4.35 2.49 -9.59
CA ILE A 107 3.58 3.74 -9.66
C ILE A 107 4.54 4.89 -9.93
N SER A 108 4.81 5.17 -11.20
CA SER A 108 5.81 6.15 -11.64
C SER A 108 5.25 7.41 -12.28
N THR A 109 3.94 7.46 -12.56
CA THR A 109 3.30 8.62 -13.21
C THR A 109 2.12 9.16 -12.41
N SER A 110 1.95 10.48 -12.41
CA SER A 110 0.83 11.25 -11.85
C SER A 110 -0.53 10.76 -12.36
N LYS A 111 -0.64 10.45 -13.65
CA LYS A 111 -1.87 9.90 -14.24
C LYS A 111 -2.24 8.54 -13.62
N LEU A 112 -1.25 7.67 -13.44
CA LEU A 112 -1.48 6.39 -12.76
C LEU A 112 -1.81 6.61 -11.27
N ALA A 113 -1.13 7.53 -10.60
CA ALA A 113 -1.44 7.89 -9.21
C ALA A 113 -2.87 8.43 -9.04
N LEU A 114 -3.39 9.22 -10.00
CA LEU A 114 -4.78 9.66 -9.99
C LEU A 114 -5.77 8.49 -10.01
N ASN A 115 -5.52 7.44 -10.81
CA ASN A 115 -6.37 6.26 -10.83
C ASN A 115 -6.45 5.58 -9.45
N TYR A 116 -5.34 5.52 -8.71
CA TYR A 116 -5.31 5.02 -7.34
C TYR A 116 -6.08 5.90 -6.36
N LEU A 117 -5.96 7.22 -6.47
CA LEU A 117 -6.69 8.16 -5.63
C LEU A 117 -8.20 8.12 -5.88
N VAL A 118 -8.62 7.98 -7.14
CA VAL A 118 -10.03 7.78 -7.50
C VAL A 118 -10.54 6.48 -6.87
N MET A 119 -9.84 5.36 -7.05
CA MET A 119 -10.22 4.08 -6.44
C MET A 119 -10.32 4.18 -4.90
N LEU A 120 -9.36 4.84 -4.26
CA LEU A 120 -9.37 5.06 -2.82
C LEU A 120 -10.64 5.79 -2.38
N ASN A 121 -10.98 6.89 -3.05
CA ASN A 121 -12.15 7.68 -2.72
C ASN A 121 -13.45 6.91 -2.95
N GLU A 122 -13.56 6.16 -4.04
CA GLU A 122 -14.75 5.34 -4.35
C GLU A 122 -14.97 4.20 -3.35
N VAL A 123 -13.88 3.58 -2.84
CA VAL A 123 -13.98 2.42 -1.95
C VAL A 123 -14.07 2.81 -0.47
N LEU A 124 -13.27 3.78 -0.02
CA LEU A 124 -13.14 4.16 1.39
C LEU A 124 -13.65 5.57 1.72
N GLY A 125 -13.76 6.44 0.72
CA GLY A 125 -14.22 7.83 0.89
C GLY A 125 -13.17 8.80 1.42
N GLU A 126 -13.58 10.08 1.51
CA GLU A 126 -12.71 11.22 1.81
C GLU A 126 -11.93 11.09 3.13
N LYS A 127 -12.44 10.35 4.11
CA LYS A 127 -11.76 10.14 5.40
C LYS A 127 -10.39 9.48 5.25
N TRP A 128 -10.16 8.71 4.18
CA TRP A 128 -8.88 8.07 3.88
C TRP A 128 -7.94 8.91 3.00
N MET A 129 -8.43 10.02 2.43
CA MET A 129 -7.70 10.88 1.49
C MET A 129 -6.70 11.81 2.21
N ASN A 130 -5.86 11.26 3.10
CA ASN A 130 -4.84 12.01 3.82
C ASN A 130 -3.64 11.14 4.19
N HIS A 131 -2.55 11.78 4.61
CA HIS A 131 -1.27 11.12 4.88
C HIS A 131 -1.29 10.14 6.07
N ASN A 132 -2.32 10.15 6.92
CA ASN A 132 -2.43 9.20 8.03
C ASN A 132 -2.98 7.85 7.59
N TYR A 133 -3.67 7.78 6.45
CA TYR A 133 -4.33 6.56 5.97
C TYR A 133 -4.02 6.19 4.52
N PHE A 134 -3.33 7.05 3.78
CA PHE A 134 -2.89 6.70 2.44
C PHE A 134 -1.50 7.25 2.12
N ARG A 135 -0.68 6.42 1.47
CA ARG A 135 0.67 6.76 1.02
C ARG A 135 0.99 6.08 -0.31
N PHE A 136 1.67 6.76 -1.21
CA PHE A 136 2.34 6.09 -2.33
C PHE A 136 3.73 5.60 -1.92
N GLY A 137 4.04 4.33 -2.21
CA GLY A 137 5.41 3.82 -2.17
C GLY A 137 6.05 3.96 -3.56
N ALA A 138 6.66 5.10 -3.83
CA ALA A 138 7.24 5.42 -5.13
C ALA A 138 8.60 6.14 -5.00
N SER A 139 9.43 6.03 -6.04
CA SER A 139 10.66 6.81 -6.20
C SER A 139 10.45 7.91 -7.25
N SER A 140 10.30 7.52 -8.52
CA SER A 140 10.24 8.46 -9.65
C SER A 140 8.94 9.28 -9.76
N LEU A 141 7.90 8.91 -9.02
CA LEU A 141 6.59 9.57 -9.10
C LEU A 141 6.65 11.05 -8.72
N ALA A 142 7.48 11.40 -7.72
CA ALA A 142 7.61 12.78 -7.25
C ALA A 142 8.01 13.72 -8.41
N ASN A 143 8.98 13.29 -9.22
CA ASN A 143 9.43 14.05 -10.38
C ASN A 143 8.35 14.18 -11.45
N ASP A 144 7.59 13.12 -11.71
CA ASP A 144 6.48 13.22 -12.67
C ASP A 144 5.40 14.19 -12.20
N VAL A 145 5.06 14.19 -10.91
CA VAL A 145 4.12 15.16 -10.33
C VAL A 145 4.65 16.59 -10.49
N LEU A 146 5.92 16.84 -10.16
CA LEU A 146 6.54 18.15 -10.33
C LEU A 146 6.53 18.60 -11.80
N MET A 147 6.86 17.70 -12.73
CA MET A 147 6.78 17.98 -14.17
C MET A 147 5.37 18.35 -14.62
N GLN A 148 4.34 17.64 -14.15
CA GLN A 148 2.96 17.97 -14.52
C GLN A 148 2.48 19.29 -13.90
N LEU A 149 2.92 19.64 -12.69
CA LEU A 149 2.62 20.93 -12.06
C LEU A 149 3.22 22.08 -12.88
N VAL A 150 4.52 22.03 -13.19
CA VAL A 150 5.17 23.06 -14.01
C VAL A 150 4.53 23.15 -15.39
N LYS A 151 4.18 22.02 -16.00
CA LYS A 151 3.46 22.02 -17.27
C LYS A 151 2.08 22.69 -17.15
N SER A 152 1.35 22.45 -16.06
CA SER A 152 0.04 23.06 -15.84
C SER A 152 0.13 24.58 -15.67
N GLU A 153 1.22 25.08 -15.10
CA GLU A 153 1.45 26.51 -14.89
C GLU A 153 1.97 27.21 -16.15
N THR A 154 2.89 26.56 -16.88
CA THR A 154 3.64 27.19 -17.98
C THR A 154 3.10 26.84 -19.38
N GLY A 155 2.34 25.75 -19.51
CA GLY A 155 1.91 25.18 -20.79
C GLY A 155 2.97 24.33 -21.50
N PHE A 156 4.21 24.28 -21.01
CA PHE A 156 5.33 23.60 -21.68
C PHE A 156 5.81 22.37 -20.89
N TYR A 157 6.18 21.31 -21.61
CA TYR A 157 6.85 20.16 -21.00
C TYR A 157 8.29 20.51 -20.63
N GLN A 158 8.67 20.16 -19.41
CA GLN A 158 10.04 20.32 -18.92
C GLN A 158 10.86 19.06 -19.20
N SER A 159 12.18 19.24 -19.35
CA SER A 159 13.10 18.10 -19.41
C SER A 159 13.20 17.43 -18.04
N ALA A 160 13.21 16.10 -18.01
CA ALA A 160 13.45 15.32 -16.79
C ALA A 160 14.81 15.66 -16.13
N ASN A 161 15.76 16.25 -16.87
CA ASN A 161 17.06 16.68 -16.33
C ASN A 161 16.98 17.86 -15.35
N TYR A 162 15.84 18.57 -15.28
CA TYR A 162 15.63 19.65 -14.30
C TYR A 162 15.14 19.16 -12.93
N PHE A 163 14.92 17.84 -12.77
CA PHE A 163 14.41 17.23 -11.56
C PHE A 163 15.43 16.22 -11.00
N SER A 164 15.33 15.91 -9.70
CA SER A 164 16.32 15.04 -9.03
C SER A 164 16.40 13.66 -9.70
N LYS A 165 17.58 13.04 -9.69
CA LYS A 165 17.76 11.66 -10.13
C LYS A 165 17.88 10.77 -8.89
N ASP A 166 16.83 10.73 -8.08
CA ASP A 166 16.79 9.82 -6.92
C ASP A 166 16.48 8.38 -7.34
#